data_AF-A0A839XS79-F1
#
_entry.id   AF-A0A839XS79-F1
#
_cell.length_a   1.000
_cell.length_b   1.000
_cell.length_c   1.000
_cell.angle_alpha   90.00
_cell.angle_beta   90.00
_cell.angle_gamma   90.00
#
_symmetry.space_group_name_H-M   'P 1'
#
loop_
_entity.id
_entity.type
_entity.pdbx_description
1 polymer ?
#
loop_
_entity_poly.entity_id
_entity_poly.type
_entity_poly.pdbx_seq_one_letter_code
_entity_poly.pdbx_strand_id
1 'polypeptide(L)'
;MRPHLTLLATVAAGAIALTGCGGEASDNAGQQDGSAGSSASSSAGPAPSQSQQGGQGGSQVNEEGVRWMDGFCGSLAEFSASSQGTPKPETQDPAALKKSMNTMLGKITQSTDKFLSDMNAMDSSPTDGGDKFLSTAKDSYRNLRETANEAKSELDKAPASDKQATSQAVQAASSKLQQVDLQKPIKQLQGNQQLSGEFQQAPKCRELLQAAQQQGGGQQQPPQQQPQQPGN
;
A
#
# COMPACT_ATOMS: atom_id res chain seq x y z
N MET A 1 -9.30 36.36 -30.09
CA MET A 1 -7.92 36.40 -30.60
C MET A 1 -7.06 37.05 -29.53
N ARG A 2 -6.26 36.26 -28.81
CA ARG A 2 -5.37 36.74 -27.74
C ARG A 2 -3.95 36.26 -28.09
N PRO A 3 -2.95 37.16 -28.13
CA PRO A 3 -1.60 36.79 -28.55
C PRO A 3 -0.88 36.05 -27.43
N HIS A 4 -0.27 34.91 -27.78
CA HIS A 4 0.65 34.16 -26.93
C HIS A 4 2.02 34.86 -26.95
N LEU A 5 2.51 35.27 -25.78
CA LEU A 5 3.86 35.81 -25.61
C LEU A 5 4.79 34.65 -25.19
N THR A 6 5.68 34.24 -26.09
CA THR A 6 6.63 33.16 -25.89
C THR A 6 7.91 33.72 -25.26
N LEU A 7 8.21 33.33 -24.02
CA LEU A 7 9.50 33.62 -23.37
C LEU A 7 10.41 32.39 -23.47
N LEU A 8 11.54 32.57 -24.16
CA LEU A 8 12.64 31.62 -24.27
C LEU A 8 13.48 31.67 -22.98
N ALA A 9 13.59 30.55 -22.27
CA ALA A 9 14.51 30.38 -21.15
C ALA A 9 15.69 29.50 -21.57
N THR A 10 16.88 30.09 -21.52
CA THR A 10 18.19 29.48 -21.76
C THR A 10 18.51 28.43 -20.70
N VAL A 11 18.73 27.19 -21.12
CA VAL A 11 19.16 26.08 -20.24
C VAL A 11 20.69 26.01 -20.24
N ALA A 12 21.30 26.26 -19.08
CA ALA A 12 22.70 25.96 -18.83
C ALA A 12 22.84 24.49 -18.39
N ALA A 13 23.55 23.71 -19.20
CA ALA A 13 23.88 22.31 -18.90
C ALA A 13 25.03 22.24 -17.88
N GLY A 14 24.73 21.76 -16.67
CA GLY A 14 25.72 21.38 -15.66
C GLY A 14 25.77 19.86 -15.54
N ALA A 15 26.85 19.25 -16.02
CA ALA A 15 27.14 17.83 -15.81
C ALA A 15 27.81 17.65 -14.45
N ILE A 16 27.20 16.87 -13.55
CA ILE A 16 27.84 16.38 -12.33
C ILE A 16 27.97 14.87 -12.45
N ALA A 17 29.20 14.40 -12.63
CA ALA A 17 29.55 12.99 -12.54
C ALA A 17 29.51 12.57 -11.06
N LEU A 18 28.66 11.60 -10.71
CA LEU A 18 28.71 10.93 -9.42
C LEU A 18 29.62 9.72 -9.56
N THR A 19 30.83 9.85 -9.01
CA THR A 19 31.79 8.77 -8.78
C THR A 19 31.22 7.78 -7.76
N GLY A 20 31.20 6.50 -8.13
CA GLY A 20 30.82 5.40 -7.26
C GLY A 20 31.81 5.22 -6.12
N CYS A 21 31.27 5.03 -4.91
CA CYS A 21 32.05 4.58 -3.76
C CYS A 21 31.91 3.05 -3.67
N GLY A 22 32.90 2.34 -4.21
CA GLY A 22 33.15 0.95 -3.89
C GLY A 22 33.86 0.87 -2.54
N GLY A 23 33.29 0.11 -1.60
CA GLY A 23 33.92 -0.24 -0.34
C GLY A 23 34.47 -1.66 -0.42
N GLU A 24 35.79 -1.78 -0.49
CA GLU A 24 36.54 -3.02 -0.29
C GLU A 24 37.15 -3.06 1.11
N ALA A 25 37.24 -4.29 1.62
CA ALA A 25 38.14 -4.83 2.64
C ALA A 25 37.97 -4.42 4.12
N SER A 26 37.71 -5.44 4.93
CA SER A 26 38.33 -5.55 6.25
C SER A 26 38.73 -7.00 6.50
N ASP A 27 40.04 -7.18 6.56
CA ASP A 27 40.80 -8.36 6.93
C ASP A 27 40.42 -8.91 8.32
N ASN A 28 40.39 -10.24 8.46
CA ASN A 28 40.94 -10.84 9.68
C ASN A 28 41.50 -12.27 9.47
N ALA A 29 42.76 -12.36 9.85
CA ALA A 29 43.64 -13.47 10.20
C ALA A 29 43.11 -14.91 10.32
N GLY A 30 43.99 -15.86 9.99
CA GLY A 30 43.98 -17.19 10.62
C GLY A 30 44.53 -18.31 9.75
N GLN A 31 45.85 -18.43 9.70
CA GLN A 31 46.59 -19.51 9.07
C GLN A 31 46.90 -20.59 10.13
N GLN A 32 46.59 -21.87 9.88
CA GLN A 32 47.48 -23.01 10.18
C GLN A 32 46.88 -24.38 9.79
N ASP A 33 47.49 -24.97 8.76
CA ASP A 33 48.07 -26.32 8.65
C ASP A 33 47.60 -27.50 9.53
N GLY A 34 47.44 -28.66 8.89
CA GLY A 34 48.07 -29.89 9.40
C GLY A 34 47.20 -31.14 9.62
N SER A 35 47.42 -32.11 8.74
CA SER A 35 47.53 -33.56 9.01
C SER A 35 46.30 -34.48 8.94
N ALA A 36 46.61 -35.63 8.33
CA ALA A 36 45.77 -36.72 7.91
C ALA A 36 45.37 -37.70 9.04
N GLY A 37 44.33 -38.48 8.76
CA GLY A 37 44.37 -39.92 9.06
C GLY A 37 43.31 -40.46 10.01
N SER A 38 42.59 -41.46 9.47
CA SER A 38 42.09 -42.67 10.13
C SER A 38 40.61 -42.73 10.51
N SER A 39 39.96 -43.64 9.79
CA SER A 39 38.71 -44.33 10.04
C SER A 39 38.64 -45.00 11.43
N ALA A 40 37.46 -44.97 12.05
CA ALA A 40 36.97 -46.07 12.87
C ALA A 40 35.43 -46.05 12.94
N SER A 41 34.82 -47.19 12.64
CA SER A 41 33.40 -47.50 12.78
C SER A 41 33.00 -47.85 14.22
N SER A 42 31.68 -47.88 14.44
CA SER A 42 30.89 -48.50 15.55
C SER A 42 30.48 -47.49 16.65
N SER A 43 29.26 -47.43 17.18
CA SER A 43 28.14 -48.39 17.26
C SER A 43 26.82 -47.65 17.51
N ALA A 44 25.71 -48.26 17.14
CA ALA A 44 24.35 -47.78 17.30
C ALA A 44 23.87 -47.66 18.77
N GLY A 45 23.06 -46.64 19.04
CA GLY A 45 22.11 -46.56 20.15
C GLY A 45 20.94 -45.64 19.76
N PRO A 46 19.67 -46.02 19.98
CA PRO A 46 18.54 -45.15 19.66
C PRO A 46 18.36 -44.11 20.76
N ALA A 47 18.68 -42.85 20.45
CA ALA A 47 18.30 -41.70 21.27
C ALA A 47 16.92 -41.17 20.81
N PRO A 48 16.08 -40.67 21.74
CA PRO A 48 14.72 -40.24 21.43
C PRO A 48 14.72 -39.11 20.41
N SER A 49 13.78 -39.18 19.46
CA SER A 49 13.45 -38.11 18.53
C SER A 49 12.89 -36.90 19.29
N GLN A 50 13.78 -36.11 19.89
CA GLN A 50 13.50 -34.72 20.17
C GLN A 50 13.53 -34.02 18.82
N SER A 51 12.35 -33.76 18.27
CA SER A 51 12.12 -32.76 17.25
C SER A 51 12.86 -31.48 17.68
N GLN A 52 14.02 -31.26 17.07
CA GLN A 52 14.74 -30.00 17.10
C GLN A 52 13.89 -28.95 16.38
N GLN A 53 12.88 -28.44 17.09
CA GLN A 53 12.25 -27.16 16.81
C GLN A 53 12.91 -26.15 17.74
N GLY A 54 14.12 -25.76 17.36
CA GLY A 54 14.94 -24.86 18.15
C GLY A 54 16.20 -24.49 17.40
N GLY A 55 16.16 -23.36 16.70
CA GLY A 55 17.36 -22.62 16.34
C GLY A 55 17.45 -22.20 14.88
N GLN A 56 16.99 -20.99 14.59
CA GLN A 56 17.81 -19.99 13.90
C GLN A 56 17.19 -18.60 14.14
N GLY A 57 17.83 -17.84 15.03
CA GLY A 57 17.52 -16.45 15.33
C GLY A 57 17.97 -15.53 14.19
N GLY A 58 17.28 -15.64 13.06
CA GLY A 58 17.12 -14.57 12.08
C GLY A 58 15.62 -14.31 11.96
N SER A 59 15.21 -13.09 11.61
CA SER A 59 13.82 -12.71 11.36
C SER A 59 13.22 -13.53 10.22
N GLN A 60 12.88 -14.78 10.48
CA GLN A 60 12.36 -15.70 9.49
C GLN A 60 10.87 -15.40 9.38
N VAL A 61 10.50 -14.77 8.28
CA VAL A 61 9.11 -14.46 7.93
C VAL A 61 8.28 -15.75 8.03
N ASN A 62 7.17 -15.69 8.76
CA ASN A 62 6.31 -16.84 8.99
C ASN A 62 5.41 -17.07 7.76
N GLU A 63 5.43 -18.26 7.17
CA GLU A 63 4.63 -18.59 5.97
C GLU A 63 3.11 -18.49 6.21
N GLU A 64 2.62 -18.87 7.39
CA GLU A 64 1.22 -18.68 7.79
C GLU A 64 0.87 -17.20 7.90
N GLY A 65 1.79 -16.39 8.46
CA GLY A 65 1.68 -14.93 8.50
C GLY A 65 1.63 -14.30 7.11
N VAL A 66 2.46 -14.78 6.18
CA VAL A 66 2.41 -14.37 4.76
C VAL A 66 1.06 -14.69 4.13
N ARG A 67 0.53 -15.90 4.36
CA ARG A 67 -0.79 -16.29 3.83
C ARG A 67 -1.92 -15.47 4.45
N TRP A 68 -1.83 -15.16 5.73
CA TRP A 68 -2.78 -14.30 6.43
C TRP A 68 -2.76 -12.87 5.85
N MET A 69 -1.57 -12.30 5.61
CA MET A 69 -1.40 -11.03 4.91
C MET A 69 -1.90 -11.05 3.47
N ASP A 70 -1.71 -12.16 2.75
CA ASP A 70 -2.25 -12.30 1.39
C ASP A 70 -3.79 -12.19 1.39
N GLY A 71 -4.47 -12.83 2.35
CA GLY A 71 -5.92 -12.71 2.54
C GLY A 71 -6.37 -11.27 2.85
N PHE A 72 -5.65 -10.59 3.76
CA PHE A 72 -5.89 -9.18 4.05
C PHE A 72 -5.78 -8.30 2.79
N CYS A 73 -4.67 -8.45 2.06
CA CYS A 73 -4.40 -7.66 0.86
C CYS A 73 -5.32 -7.99 -0.31
N GLY A 74 -5.79 -9.23 -0.42
CA GLY A 74 -6.81 -9.60 -1.40
C GLY A 74 -8.12 -8.86 -1.19
N SER A 75 -8.58 -8.82 0.07
CA SER A 75 -9.79 -8.07 0.44
C SER A 75 -9.60 -6.56 0.18
N LEU A 76 -8.42 -6.04 0.47
CA LEU A 76 -8.07 -4.64 0.21
C LEU A 76 -7.97 -4.32 -1.29
N ALA A 77 -7.47 -5.24 -2.10
CA ALA A 77 -7.40 -5.09 -3.55
C ALA A 77 -8.80 -5.05 -4.18
N GLU A 78 -9.73 -5.90 -3.70
CA GLU A 78 -11.12 -5.85 -4.13
C GLU A 78 -11.80 -4.51 -3.76
N PHE A 79 -11.56 -4.01 -2.55
CA PHE A 79 -12.01 -2.67 -2.14
C PHE A 79 -11.41 -1.55 -3.01
N SER A 80 -10.13 -1.66 -3.38
CA SER A 80 -9.48 -0.69 -4.27
C SER A 80 -10.11 -0.73 -5.66
N ALA A 81 -10.33 -1.92 -6.21
CA ALA A 81 -10.92 -2.11 -7.53
C ALA A 81 -12.36 -1.59 -7.63
N SER A 82 -13.18 -1.79 -6.60
CA SER A 82 -14.56 -1.27 -6.58
C SER A 82 -14.64 0.26 -6.48
N SER A 83 -13.56 0.89 -6.00
CA SER A 83 -13.41 2.34 -5.95
C SER A 83 -12.98 2.95 -7.30
N GLN A 84 -12.51 2.12 -8.24
CA GLN A 84 -12.10 2.57 -9.57
C GLN A 84 -13.32 2.86 -10.47
N GLY A 85 -13.13 3.75 -11.45
CA GLY A 85 -14.13 3.98 -12.49
C GLY A 85 -15.33 4.85 -12.10
N THR A 86 -15.20 5.69 -11.06
CA THR A 86 -16.17 6.79 -10.87
C THR A 86 -15.69 8.00 -11.68
N PRO A 87 -16.38 8.38 -12.78
CA PRO A 87 -15.99 9.54 -13.57
C PRO A 87 -16.00 10.78 -12.67
N LYS A 88 -14.96 11.61 -12.77
CA LYS A 88 -15.00 12.94 -12.15
C LYS A 88 -16.21 13.68 -12.73
N PRO A 89 -17.11 14.23 -11.90
CA PRO A 89 -18.25 14.96 -12.41
C PRO A 89 -17.78 16.27 -13.05
N GLU A 90 -17.52 16.24 -14.35
CA GLU A 90 -17.31 17.44 -15.18
C GLU A 90 -18.65 17.97 -15.67
N THR A 91 -19.53 18.30 -14.74
CA THR A 91 -20.86 18.82 -15.07
C THR A 91 -21.11 20.15 -14.37
N GLN A 92 -21.67 21.10 -15.12
CA GLN A 92 -22.15 22.37 -14.57
C GLN A 92 -23.57 22.25 -13.99
N ASP A 93 -24.24 21.12 -14.22
CA ASP A 93 -25.57 20.81 -13.68
C ASP A 93 -25.47 20.33 -12.22
N PRO A 94 -26.04 21.08 -11.26
CA PRO A 94 -26.02 20.71 -9.85
C PRO A 94 -26.73 19.38 -9.56
N ALA A 95 -27.81 19.06 -10.29
CA ALA A 95 -28.53 17.80 -10.09
C ALA A 95 -27.68 16.59 -10.50
N ALA A 96 -27.01 16.69 -11.66
CA ALA A 96 -26.06 15.67 -12.12
C ALA A 96 -24.85 15.55 -11.18
N LEU A 97 -24.32 16.66 -10.67
CA LEU A 97 -23.21 16.66 -9.71
C LEU A 97 -23.61 15.95 -8.41
N LYS A 98 -24.75 16.30 -7.83
CA LYS A 98 -25.32 15.66 -6.65
C LYS A 98 -25.50 14.15 -6.87
N LYS A 99 -26.10 13.75 -7.99
CA LYS A 99 -26.33 12.34 -8.32
C LYS A 99 -25.01 11.56 -8.45
N SER A 100 -24.01 12.14 -9.11
CA SER A 100 -22.69 11.52 -9.28
C SER A 100 -22.01 11.29 -7.93
N MET A 101 -21.99 12.31 -7.07
CA MET A 101 -21.35 12.20 -5.76
C MET A 101 -22.10 11.24 -4.82
N ASN A 102 -23.44 11.23 -4.84
CA ASN A 102 -24.24 10.22 -4.15
C ASN A 102 -23.93 8.78 -4.60
N THR A 103 -23.73 8.59 -5.91
CA THR A 103 -23.37 7.29 -6.48
C THR A 103 -21.99 6.86 -6.00
N MET A 104 -21.03 7.79 -5.99
CA MET A 104 -19.67 7.55 -5.48
C MET A 104 -19.71 7.13 -3.99
N LEU A 105 -20.40 7.90 -3.15
CA LEU A 105 -20.53 7.62 -1.72
C LEU A 105 -21.20 6.27 -1.46
N GLY A 106 -22.23 5.92 -2.23
CA GLY A 106 -22.87 4.61 -2.16
C GLY A 106 -21.91 3.45 -2.49
N LYS A 107 -21.07 3.61 -3.52
CA LYS A 107 -20.03 2.63 -3.84
C LYS A 107 -18.98 2.50 -2.74
N ILE A 108 -18.56 3.60 -2.12
CA ILE A 108 -17.63 3.58 -0.98
C ILE A 108 -18.24 2.75 0.15
N THR A 109 -19.46 3.08 0.58
CA THR A 109 -20.16 2.33 1.66
C THR A 109 -20.25 0.84 1.34
N GLN A 110 -20.69 0.47 0.13
CA GLN A 110 -20.84 -0.94 -0.26
C GLN A 110 -19.49 -1.67 -0.28
N SER A 111 -18.46 -1.04 -0.82
CA SER A 111 -17.11 -1.62 -0.89
C SER A 111 -16.53 -1.82 0.51
N THR A 112 -16.71 -0.83 1.38
CA THR A 112 -16.27 -0.91 2.77
C THR A 112 -17.03 -1.97 3.55
N ASP A 113 -18.34 -2.14 3.31
CA ASP A 113 -19.13 -3.20 3.93
C ASP A 113 -18.61 -4.59 3.53
N LYS A 114 -18.28 -4.78 2.25
CA LYS A 114 -17.64 -6.02 1.80
C LYS A 114 -16.29 -6.24 2.48
N PHE A 115 -15.41 -5.23 2.47
CA PHE A 115 -14.11 -5.32 3.12
C PHE A 115 -14.23 -5.69 4.60
N LEU A 116 -15.13 -5.04 5.35
CA LEU A 116 -15.38 -5.34 6.77
C LEU A 116 -15.93 -6.76 6.98
N SER A 117 -16.79 -7.24 6.07
CA SER A 117 -17.25 -8.63 6.08
C SER A 117 -16.09 -9.59 5.90
N ASP A 118 -15.22 -9.36 4.92
CA ASP A 118 -14.04 -10.19 4.66
C ASP A 118 -13.10 -10.19 5.87
N MET A 119 -12.84 -9.03 6.48
CA MET A 119 -12.00 -8.91 7.69
C MET A 119 -12.61 -9.59 8.93
N ASN A 120 -13.92 -9.75 9.00
CA ASN A 120 -14.58 -10.49 10.09
C ASN A 120 -14.59 -12.00 9.85
N ALA A 121 -14.43 -12.43 8.60
CA ALA A 121 -14.31 -13.83 8.22
C ALA A 121 -12.86 -14.35 8.31
N MET A 122 -11.88 -13.47 8.47
CA MET A 122 -10.49 -13.87 8.70
C MET A 122 -10.32 -14.54 10.07
N ASP A 123 -9.55 -15.63 10.10
CA ASP A 123 -9.08 -16.23 11.33
C ASP A 123 -8.14 -15.29 12.10
N SER A 124 -7.90 -15.62 13.38
CA SER A 124 -6.87 -14.96 14.19
C SER A 124 -5.52 -14.98 13.49
N SER A 125 -4.78 -13.88 13.65
CA SER A 125 -3.44 -13.75 13.11
C SER A 125 -2.48 -14.76 13.75
N PRO A 126 -1.70 -15.51 12.97
CA PRO A 126 -0.62 -16.36 13.49
C PRO A 126 0.60 -15.53 13.95
N THR A 127 0.58 -14.21 13.69
CA THR A 127 1.65 -13.27 13.99
C THR A 127 1.29 -12.32 15.12
N ASP A 128 2.22 -12.15 16.06
CA ASP A 128 2.11 -11.21 17.17
C ASP A 128 1.75 -9.79 16.69
N GLY A 129 0.69 -9.24 17.29
CA GLY A 129 0.18 -7.92 16.96
C GLY A 129 -0.69 -7.85 15.69
N GLY A 130 -0.87 -8.96 14.96
CA GLY A 130 -1.70 -8.98 13.76
C GLY A 130 -3.18 -8.80 14.05
N ASP A 131 -3.72 -9.38 15.14
CA ASP A 131 -5.12 -9.14 15.56
C ASP A 131 -5.36 -7.68 15.92
N LYS A 132 -4.40 -7.04 16.59
CA LYS A 132 -4.45 -5.60 16.87
C LYS A 132 -4.43 -4.81 15.55
N PHE A 133 -3.65 -5.25 14.55
CA PHE A 133 -3.60 -4.60 13.24
C PHE A 133 -4.94 -4.73 12.51
N LEU A 134 -5.52 -5.93 12.49
CA LEU A 134 -6.83 -6.20 11.91
C LEU A 134 -7.92 -5.37 12.59
N SER A 135 -7.90 -5.26 13.92
CA SER A 135 -8.84 -4.41 14.67
C SER A 135 -8.71 -2.94 14.26
N THR A 136 -7.49 -2.40 14.25
CA THR A 136 -7.23 -1.02 13.81
C THR A 136 -7.71 -0.77 12.39
N ALA A 137 -7.46 -1.71 11.47
CA ALA A 137 -7.95 -1.62 10.09
C ALA A 137 -9.49 -1.60 10.06
N LYS A 138 -10.16 -2.54 10.74
CA LYS A 138 -11.63 -2.56 10.82
C LYS A 138 -12.20 -1.27 11.39
N ASP A 139 -11.57 -0.68 12.40
CA ASP A 139 -12.02 0.59 12.99
C ASP A 139 -11.89 1.76 11.99
N SER A 140 -10.74 1.88 11.31
CA SER A 140 -10.53 2.90 10.27
C SER A 140 -11.54 2.78 9.12
N TYR A 141 -11.84 1.56 8.68
CA TYR A 141 -12.83 1.34 7.62
C TYR A 141 -14.27 1.51 8.10
N ARG A 142 -14.61 1.18 9.36
CA ARG A 142 -15.93 1.53 9.94
C ARG A 142 -16.14 3.05 9.95
N ASN A 143 -15.13 3.82 10.37
CA ASN A 143 -15.19 5.28 10.33
C ASN A 143 -15.36 5.82 8.90
N LEU A 144 -14.67 5.22 7.91
CA LEU A 144 -14.86 5.58 6.50
C LEU A 144 -16.32 5.38 6.04
N ARG A 145 -16.91 4.23 6.37
CA ARG A 145 -18.30 3.91 6.03
C ARG A 145 -19.28 4.88 6.66
N GLU A 146 -19.13 5.14 7.96
CA GLU A 146 -19.98 6.08 8.71
C GLU A 146 -19.90 7.48 8.11
N THR A 147 -18.67 7.97 7.87
CA THR A 147 -18.43 9.27 7.24
C THR A 147 -19.03 9.36 5.84
N ALA A 148 -18.91 8.31 5.03
CA ALA A 148 -19.51 8.28 3.69
C ALA A 148 -21.05 8.32 3.73
N ASN A 149 -21.67 7.63 4.70
CA ASN A 149 -23.12 7.66 4.90
C ASN A 149 -23.61 9.03 5.39
N GLU A 150 -22.88 9.67 6.31
CA GLU A 150 -23.18 11.03 6.76
C GLU A 150 -23.08 12.04 5.61
N ALA A 151 -21.98 11.99 4.87
CA ALA A 151 -21.75 12.83 3.69
C ALA A 151 -22.87 12.66 2.65
N LYS A 152 -23.33 11.41 2.44
CA LYS A 152 -24.45 11.10 1.55
C LYS A 152 -25.74 11.76 2.05
N SER A 153 -26.04 11.63 3.35
CA SER A 153 -27.22 12.23 3.97
C SER A 153 -27.22 13.76 3.88
N GLU A 154 -26.06 14.40 4.08
CA GLU A 154 -25.89 15.85 3.94
C GLU A 154 -26.08 16.30 2.49
N LEU A 155 -25.48 15.59 1.54
CA LEU A 155 -25.63 15.88 0.12
C LEU A 155 -27.07 15.68 -0.35
N ASP A 156 -27.77 14.66 0.15
CA ASP A 156 -29.18 14.41 -0.14
C ASP A 156 -30.10 15.57 0.32
N LYS A 157 -29.70 16.33 1.35
CA LYS A 157 -30.41 17.54 1.79
C LYS A 157 -30.14 18.78 0.93
N ALA A 158 -29.05 18.81 0.15
CA ALA A 158 -28.70 19.96 -0.66
C ALA A 158 -29.72 20.17 -1.81
N PRO A 159 -30.19 21.41 -2.06
CA PRO A 159 -31.14 21.70 -3.13
C PRO A 159 -30.48 21.50 -4.50
N ALA A 160 -31.02 20.57 -5.29
CA ALA A 160 -30.50 20.21 -6.62
C ALA A 160 -30.66 21.31 -7.68
N SER A 161 -31.44 22.35 -7.40
CA SER A 161 -31.59 23.55 -8.22
C SER A 161 -30.58 24.64 -7.88
N ASP A 162 -29.87 24.53 -6.76
CA ASP A 162 -28.90 25.51 -6.29
C ASP A 162 -27.47 24.98 -6.49
N LYS A 163 -26.77 25.58 -7.44
CA LYS A 163 -25.39 25.25 -7.78
C LYS A 163 -24.43 25.52 -6.62
N GLN A 164 -24.59 26.63 -5.91
CA GLN A 164 -23.69 27.00 -4.83
C GLN A 164 -23.87 26.07 -3.65
N ALA A 165 -25.12 25.83 -3.22
CA ALA A 165 -25.41 24.92 -2.11
C ALA A 165 -24.95 23.49 -2.41
N THR A 166 -25.19 22.99 -3.63
CA THR A 166 -24.72 21.65 -4.03
C THR A 166 -23.19 21.56 -4.04
N SER A 167 -22.50 22.56 -4.59
CA SER A 167 -21.03 22.59 -4.62
C SER A 167 -20.44 22.62 -3.20
N GLN A 168 -21.03 23.41 -2.29
CA GLN A 168 -20.63 23.45 -0.89
C GLN A 168 -20.84 22.10 -0.18
N ALA A 169 -21.97 21.45 -0.41
CA ALA A 169 -22.24 20.12 0.14
C ALA A 169 -21.25 19.07 -0.36
N VAL A 170 -20.90 19.09 -1.66
CA VAL A 170 -19.89 18.20 -2.24
C VAL A 170 -18.49 18.45 -1.65
N GLN A 171 -18.10 19.72 -1.47
CA GLN A 171 -16.83 20.07 -0.83
C GLN A 171 -16.78 19.63 0.63
N ALA A 172 -17.86 19.84 1.38
CA ALA A 172 -17.97 19.40 2.77
C ALA A 172 -17.86 17.86 2.88
N ALA A 173 -18.60 17.13 2.03
CA ALA A 173 -18.52 15.67 1.92
C ALA A 173 -17.09 15.19 1.62
N SER A 174 -16.42 15.81 0.64
CA SER A 174 -15.04 15.47 0.27
C SER A 174 -14.06 15.73 1.43
N SER A 175 -14.21 16.85 2.12
CA SER A 175 -13.36 17.22 3.25
C SER A 175 -13.52 16.24 4.42
N LYS A 176 -14.76 15.83 4.72
CA LYS A 176 -15.02 14.81 5.76
C LYS A 176 -14.35 13.48 5.43
N LEU A 177 -14.49 12.99 4.20
CA LEU A 177 -13.83 11.77 3.76
C LEU A 177 -12.30 11.84 3.87
N GLN A 178 -11.70 13.00 3.57
CA GLN A 178 -10.25 13.21 3.69
C GLN A 178 -9.75 13.20 5.14
N GLN A 179 -10.62 13.46 6.12
CA GLN A 179 -10.27 13.43 7.55
C GLN A 179 -10.24 12.02 8.14
N VAL A 180 -10.74 11.01 7.41
CA VAL A 180 -10.71 9.62 7.87
C VAL A 180 -9.28 9.11 7.85
N ASP A 181 -8.75 8.74 9.03
CA ASP A 181 -7.39 8.23 9.17
C ASP A 181 -7.28 6.76 8.73
N LEU A 182 -7.07 6.57 7.43
CA LEU A 182 -6.70 5.28 6.84
C LEU A 182 -5.18 4.99 6.95
N GLN A 183 -4.39 5.95 7.44
CA GLN A 183 -2.93 5.79 7.61
C GLN A 183 -2.57 5.08 8.92
N LYS A 184 -3.46 5.13 9.92
CA LYS A 184 -3.27 4.44 11.21
C LYS A 184 -2.88 2.95 11.08
N PRO A 185 -3.60 2.08 10.33
CA PRO A 185 -3.18 0.68 10.16
C PRO A 185 -1.83 0.55 9.46
N ILE A 186 -1.51 1.44 8.50
CA ILE A 186 -0.22 1.43 7.79
C ILE A 186 0.93 1.76 8.75
N LYS A 187 0.79 2.80 9.58
CA LYS A 187 1.78 3.15 10.60
C LYS A 187 1.98 2.02 11.61
N GLN A 188 0.90 1.35 11.99
CA GLN A 188 0.98 0.20 12.88
C GLN A 188 1.71 -0.98 12.23
N LEU A 189 1.45 -1.25 10.95
CA LEU A 189 2.17 -2.26 10.18
C LEU A 189 3.67 -1.96 10.14
N GLN A 190 4.05 -0.73 9.78
CA GLN A 190 5.45 -0.26 9.73
C GLN A 190 6.17 -0.36 11.08
N GLY A 191 5.43 -0.22 12.19
CA GLY A 191 5.96 -0.39 13.54
C GLY A 191 6.20 -1.85 13.96
N ASN A 192 5.74 -2.83 13.17
CA ASN A 192 5.91 -4.26 13.43
C ASN A 192 6.71 -4.90 12.28
N GLN A 193 7.98 -5.20 12.53
CA GLN A 193 8.91 -5.72 11.51
C GLN A 193 8.47 -7.11 10.98
N GLN A 194 7.91 -7.96 11.84
CA GLN A 194 7.46 -9.29 11.44
C GLN A 194 6.24 -9.19 10.51
N LEU A 195 5.19 -8.46 10.91
CA LEU A 195 4.02 -8.22 10.05
C LEU A 195 4.39 -7.49 8.76
N SER A 196 5.31 -6.52 8.83
CA SER A 196 5.81 -5.82 7.64
C SER A 196 6.52 -6.78 6.67
N GLY A 197 7.36 -7.68 7.18
CA GLY A 197 8.01 -8.70 6.36
C GLY A 197 7.02 -9.66 5.70
N GLU A 198 6.00 -10.09 6.45
CA GLU A 198 4.92 -10.94 5.93
C GLU A 198 4.10 -10.23 4.85
N PHE A 199 3.76 -8.97 5.07
CA PHE A 199 3.08 -8.12 4.09
C PHE A 199 3.90 -7.94 2.81
N GLN A 200 5.22 -7.74 2.92
CA GLN A 200 6.10 -7.60 1.75
C GLN A 200 6.24 -8.89 0.94
N GLN A 201 6.13 -10.05 1.59
CA GLN A 201 6.24 -11.34 0.92
C GLN A 201 4.91 -11.87 0.38
N ALA A 202 3.78 -11.37 0.86
CA ALA A 202 2.45 -11.74 0.41
C ALA A 202 2.19 -11.30 -1.06
N PRO A 203 1.90 -12.23 -1.98
CA PRO A 203 1.70 -11.93 -3.41
C PRO A 203 0.69 -10.81 -3.68
N LYS A 204 -0.52 -10.89 -3.12
CA LYS A 204 -1.57 -9.88 -3.33
C LYS A 204 -1.21 -8.52 -2.75
N CYS A 205 -0.42 -8.48 -1.68
CA CYS A 205 0.09 -7.21 -1.14
C CYS A 205 1.06 -6.54 -2.12
N ARG A 206 1.95 -7.32 -2.75
CA ARG A 206 2.88 -6.78 -3.76
C ARG A 206 2.13 -6.27 -4.98
N GLU A 207 1.15 -7.02 -5.47
CA GLU A 207 0.29 -6.60 -6.59
C GLU A 207 -0.44 -5.29 -6.27
N LEU A 208 -1.00 -5.18 -5.06
CA LEU A 208 -1.65 -3.96 -4.58
C LEU A 208 -0.68 -2.77 -4.55
N LEU A 209 0.53 -2.94 -4.03
CA LEU A 209 1.56 -1.89 -4.01
C LEU A 209 1.95 -1.44 -5.43
N GLN A 210 2.11 -2.38 -6.36
CA GLN A 210 2.41 -2.08 -7.76
C GLN A 210 1.27 -1.29 -8.42
N ALA A 211 0.02 -1.69 -8.19
CA ALA A 211 -1.15 -0.98 -8.69
C ALA A 211 -1.24 0.45 -8.13
N ALA A 212 -0.93 0.64 -6.84
CA ALA A 212 -0.91 1.96 -6.21
C ALA A 212 0.18 2.88 -6.82
N GLN A 213 1.36 2.33 -7.13
CA GLN A 213 2.43 3.08 -7.80
C GLN A 213 2.03 3.52 -9.21
N GLN A 214 1.33 2.67 -9.96
CA GLN A 214 0.83 3.03 -11.30
C GLN A 214 -0.19 4.16 -11.25
N GLN A 215 -1.04 4.19 -10.21
CA GLN A 215 -2.03 5.24 -10.00
C GLN A 215 -1.40 6.58 -9.57
N GLY A 216 -0.30 6.54 -8.80
CA GLY A 216 0.47 7.74 -8.42
C GLY A 216 1.40 8.27 -9.52
N GLY A 217 1.87 7.41 -10.42
CA GLY A 217 2.84 7.73 -11.47
C GLY A 217 2.28 8.56 -12.65
N GLY A 218 0.96 8.64 -12.81
CA GLY A 218 0.31 9.40 -13.89
C GLY A 218 0.29 10.92 -13.71
N GLN A 219 0.77 11.46 -12.57
CA GLN A 219 0.73 12.90 -12.28
C GLN A 219 2.12 13.56 -12.19
N GLN A 220 3.25 12.84 -12.27
CA GLN A 220 4.55 13.48 -12.05
C GLN A 220 5.81 12.69 -12.48
N GLN A 221 5.78 11.93 -13.58
CA GLN A 221 7.05 11.59 -14.24
C GLN A 221 7.39 12.72 -15.23
N PRO A 222 8.35 13.62 -14.95
CA PRO A 222 8.86 14.52 -15.98
C PRO A 222 9.34 13.65 -17.15
N PRO A 223 9.13 14.09 -18.41
CA PRO A 223 9.55 13.31 -19.56
C PRO A 223 11.02 12.96 -19.41
N GLN A 224 11.31 11.67 -19.26
CA GLN A 224 12.66 11.14 -19.35
C GLN A 224 13.19 11.61 -20.71
N GLN A 225 14.11 12.57 -20.69
CA GLN A 225 14.78 13.05 -21.88
C GLN A 225 15.45 11.83 -22.52
N GLN A 226 14.93 11.40 -23.67
CA GLN A 226 15.61 10.43 -24.52
C GLN A 226 17.03 10.95 -24.76
N PRO A 227 18.07 10.15 -24.49
CA PRO A 227 19.43 10.51 -24.86
C PRO A 227 19.43 10.75 -26.37
N GLN A 228 19.65 12.01 -26.78
CA GLN A 228 19.82 12.33 -28.18
C GLN A 228 21.04 11.57 -28.66
N GLN A 229 20.82 10.59 -29.54
CA GLN A 229 21.92 9.90 -30.19
C GLN A 229 22.67 10.92 -31.05
N PRO A 230 24.01 11.03 -30.91
CA PRO A 230 24.80 11.86 -31.80
C PRO A 230 24.69 11.28 -33.22
N GLY A 231 24.20 12.11 -34.14
CA GLY A 231 24.15 11.78 -35.56
C GLY A 231 25.55 11.62 -36.14
N ASN A 232 25.72 10.61 -37.00
CA ASN A 232 26.87 10.43 -37.88
C ASN A 232 26.91 11.49 -38.98
#